data_AF-A0A553NY89-F1
#
_entry.id   AF-A0A553NY89-F1
#
_cell.length_a   1.000
_cell.length_b   1.000
_cell.length_c   1.000
_cell.angle_alpha   90.00
_cell.angle_beta   90.00
_cell.angle_gamma   90.00
#
_symmetry.space_group_name_H-M   'P 1'
#
loop_
_entity.id
_entity.type
_entity.pdbx_description
1 polymer ?
#
loop_
_entity_poly.entity_id
_entity_poly.type
_entity_poly.pdbx_seq_one_letter_code
_entity_poly.pdbx_strand_id
1 'polypeptide(L)'
;LVKCLALILIVLSVSLVLILKEALDNRVRIVYKEHSAKATILKLVKPISTTNRIQSVVGSSQETFVNQLQWTKCRWSSGLRIVSSTTRSPWTQMGTKEVYFHSAYWDDRGRAHRTHAFVRVLAYLRGSAADKPKMQCYYPEWRVSIQAHVQETWLPMWDQDPDEQTFRSFLVNCRVPPGVTELQSVSLSTEVCDEMATLKVVDNRFLALPKRKKFCLCVKPLLFNMQDISKQLIEWIEANRLFGAEKIVFYLYQVHRKVSKVLDHYVRLGVVQVVPWSLPQELNLLNGRDLKVFFHRKVWQKRRSEVLPYNHCFYQNFNEFEFVLPIDIDEFIFPLAVESWHEVLSGHLLKHPDEKQLIGSFSVRNAYFFRSWNPKSNLNEDLVIEAFTQRSANLSQPGF
;
A
#
# COMPACT_ATOMS: atom_id res chain seq x y z
N LEU A 1 23.01 27.51 13.62
CA LEU A 1 21.87 27.01 14.44
C LEU A 1 20.47 27.28 13.84
N VAL A 2 20.27 28.23 12.92
CA VAL A 2 18.93 28.52 12.34
C VAL A 2 18.54 27.62 11.14
N LYS A 3 19.48 26.83 10.58
CA LYS A 3 19.18 25.89 9.48
C LYS A 3 18.85 24.44 9.92
N CYS A 4 18.94 24.11 11.21
CA CYS A 4 18.53 22.79 11.73
C CYS A 4 17.08 22.73 12.23
N LEU A 5 16.43 23.86 12.49
CA LEU A 5 15.06 23.92 13.02
C LEU A 5 13.97 23.84 11.95
N ALA A 6 14.30 24.13 10.68
CA ALA A 6 13.35 24.03 9.57
C ALA A 6 13.05 22.58 9.13
N LEU A 7 13.95 21.63 9.40
CA LEU A 7 13.73 20.21 9.07
C LEU A 7 12.88 19.47 10.11
N ILE A 8 12.74 19.99 11.33
CA ILE A 8 12.02 19.32 12.43
C ILE A 8 10.52 19.63 12.39
N LEU A 9 10.10 20.70 11.71
CA LEU A 9 8.68 21.12 11.63
C LEU A 9 7.90 20.51 10.44
N ILE A 10 8.55 19.77 9.54
CA ILE A 10 7.89 19.11 8.39
C ILE A 10 7.38 17.69 8.75
N VAL A 11 7.72 17.18 9.94
CA VAL A 11 7.34 15.82 10.40
C VAL A 11 5.96 15.79 11.10
N LEU A 12 5.27 16.93 11.23
CA LEU A 12 4.19 17.09 12.21
C LEU A 12 2.75 17.19 11.67
N SER A 13 2.43 16.81 10.43
CA SER A 13 1.05 17.04 9.92
C SER A 13 0.39 15.91 9.11
N VAL A 14 0.84 14.66 9.21
CA VAL A 14 0.26 13.56 8.40
C VAL A 14 -0.87 12.79 9.12
N SER A 15 -1.08 12.98 10.43
CA SER A 15 -2.06 12.16 11.18
C SER A 15 -3.45 12.79 11.37
N LEU A 16 -3.77 13.91 10.72
CA LEU A 16 -4.98 14.67 11.04
C LEU A 16 -5.78 15.19 9.84
N VAL A 17 -6.06 14.36 8.82
CA VAL A 17 -7.20 14.59 7.90
C VAL A 17 -7.73 13.23 7.41
N LEU A 18 -8.43 12.50 8.28
CA LEU A 18 -9.17 11.28 7.94
C LEU A 18 -10.69 11.49 7.90
N ILE A 19 -11.16 12.74 7.92
CA ILE A 19 -12.59 13.02 7.99
C ILE A 19 -12.95 14.08 6.95
N LEU A 20 -13.83 13.69 6.02
CA LEU A 20 -14.52 14.47 4.97
C LEU A 20 -14.07 14.17 3.53
N LYS A 21 -14.48 13.00 3.02
CA LYS A 21 -14.95 12.92 1.62
C LYS A 21 -15.95 11.79 1.38
N GLU A 22 -17.00 11.70 2.18
CA GLU A 22 -18.18 10.87 1.84
C GLU A 22 -19.52 11.39 2.38
N ALA A 23 -19.59 12.68 2.71
CA ALA A 23 -20.85 13.38 2.91
C ALA A 23 -20.66 14.83 2.49
N LEU A 24 -20.96 15.15 1.23
CA LEU A 24 -21.29 16.50 0.74
C LEU A 24 -21.68 16.37 -0.74
N ASP A 25 -22.78 15.66 -0.97
CA ASP A 25 -23.70 16.14 -2.00
C ASP A 25 -24.73 17.01 -1.29
N ASN A 26 -24.93 18.21 -1.84
CA ASN A 26 -25.75 19.33 -1.36
C ASN A 26 -25.23 20.24 -0.23
N ARG A 27 -24.93 21.47 -0.68
CA ARG A 27 -24.83 22.78 0.00
C ARG A 27 -23.52 23.05 0.77
N VAL A 28 -22.60 23.77 0.11
CA VAL A 28 -22.09 25.11 0.50
C VAL A 28 -21.04 25.57 -0.52
N ARG A 29 -21.21 26.78 -1.08
CA ARG A 29 -20.21 27.49 -1.90
C ARG A 29 -19.16 28.14 -0.98
N ILE A 30 -17.89 28.09 -1.35
CA ILE A 30 -16.88 29.03 -0.81
C ILE A 30 -16.10 29.67 -1.96
N VAL A 31 -16.09 31.00 -1.91
CA VAL A 31 -15.47 31.96 -2.82
C VAL A 31 -14.01 32.20 -2.38
N TYR A 32 -13.08 32.23 -3.33
CA TYR A 32 -11.69 32.64 -3.09
C TYR A 32 -11.56 34.16 -3.11
N LYS A 33 -10.79 34.71 -2.15
CA LYS A 33 -10.12 36.01 -2.34
C LYS A 33 -8.78 36.01 -1.61
N GLU A 34 -7.71 36.23 -2.37
CA GLU A 34 -6.37 36.51 -1.87
C GLU A 34 -6.32 37.85 -1.14
N HIS A 35 -5.59 37.92 -0.02
CA HIS A 35 -4.48 38.87 0.18
C HIS A 35 -3.84 38.75 1.57
N SER A 36 -2.51 38.79 1.55
CA SER A 36 -1.61 39.37 2.56
C SER A 36 -1.35 38.60 3.87
N ALA A 37 -0.05 38.43 4.10
CA ALA A 37 0.57 37.81 5.25
C ALA A 37 0.20 38.51 6.57
N LYS A 38 -0.29 37.74 7.55
CA LYS A 38 -0.08 37.93 8.99
C LYS A 38 -0.42 36.62 9.71
N ALA A 39 0.39 36.33 10.73
CA ALA A 39 0.38 35.11 11.53
C ALA A 39 -1.05 34.62 11.85
N THR A 40 -1.42 33.48 11.28
CA THR A 40 -2.71 32.84 11.55
C THR A 40 -2.49 31.77 12.61
N ILE A 41 -2.94 32.09 13.82
CA ILE A 41 -3.21 31.11 14.88
C ILE A 41 -4.23 30.12 14.30
N LEU A 42 -3.80 28.89 14.06
CA LEU A 42 -4.65 27.76 13.70
C LEU A 42 -5.64 27.51 14.85
N LYS A 43 -6.84 28.08 14.77
CA LYS A 43 -8.00 27.55 15.50
C LYS A 43 -8.36 26.22 14.85
N LEU A 44 -7.75 25.16 15.38
CA LEU A 44 -8.09 23.78 15.06
C LEU A 44 -9.55 23.52 15.43
N VAL A 45 -10.27 22.97 14.46
CA VAL A 45 -11.65 22.49 14.57
C VAL A 45 -11.75 21.49 15.71
N LYS A 46 -12.81 21.60 16.53
CA LYS A 46 -13.06 20.71 17.67
C LYS A 46 -13.08 19.23 17.22
N PRO A 47 -12.55 18.32 18.05
CA PRO A 47 -12.47 16.90 17.72
C PRO A 47 -13.85 16.29 17.55
N ILE A 48 -13.95 15.41 16.56
CA ILE A 48 -15.08 14.51 16.39
C ILE A 48 -15.02 13.48 17.53
N SER A 49 -16.08 13.48 18.35
CA SER A 49 -16.53 12.43 19.26
C SER A 49 -15.46 11.56 19.94
N THR A 50 -15.38 11.69 21.27
CA THR A 50 -14.56 10.96 22.27
C THR A 50 -14.83 9.46 22.40
N THR A 51 -15.34 8.77 21.39
CA THR A 51 -15.60 7.33 21.46
C THR A 51 -14.40 6.53 20.96
N ASN A 52 -13.96 5.52 21.73
CA ASN A 52 -12.89 4.55 21.41
C ASN A 52 -13.26 3.61 20.23
N ARG A 53 -13.90 4.12 19.18
CA ARG A 53 -14.41 3.32 18.07
C ARG A 53 -13.42 3.21 16.92
N ILE A 54 -13.26 1.98 16.45
CA ILE A 54 -12.71 1.63 15.13
C ILE A 54 -13.52 2.38 14.06
N GLN A 55 -12.84 3.01 13.11
CA GLN A 55 -13.49 3.73 12.00
C GLN A 55 -13.53 2.84 10.75
N SER A 56 -14.71 2.75 10.14
CA SER A 56 -14.98 2.01 8.90
C SER A 56 -14.90 2.92 7.67
N VAL A 57 -14.30 2.44 6.58
CA VAL A 57 -14.29 3.14 5.28
C VAL A 57 -15.13 2.35 4.26
N VAL A 58 -16.06 3.00 3.57
CA VAL A 58 -16.93 2.41 2.53
C VAL A 58 -16.39 2.81 1.14
N GLY A 59 -16.40 1.89 0.17
CA GLY A 59 -15.85 2.11 -1.18
C GLY A 59 -16.91 2.35 -2.25
N SER A 60 -17.26 3.61 -2.55
CA SER A 60 -18.41 3.96 -3.41
C SER A 60 -18.11 4.38 -4.87
N SER A 61 -16.86 4.69 -5.27
CA SER A 61 -16.61 5.40 -6.54
C SER A 61 -16.42 4.57 -7.83
N GLN A 62 -16.31 3.24 -7.76
CA GLN A 62 -15.97 2.41 -8.95
C GLN A 62 -17.19 2.01 -9.82
N GLU A 63 -18.42 2.03 -9.29
CA GLU A 63 -19.60 1.46 -9.99
C GLU A 63 -20.01 2.23 -11.25
N THR A 64 -20.05 3.56 -11.19
CA THR A 64 -20.53 4.40 -12.30
C THR A 64 -19.65 4.27 -13.54
N PHE A 65 -18.33 4.15 -13.35
CA PHE A 65 -17.37 3.97 -14.44
C PHE A 65 -17.49 2.58 -15.09
N VAL A 66 -17.66 1.54 -14.27
CA VAL A 66 -17.66 0.14 -14.74
C VAL A 66 -18.85 -0.15 -15.66
N ASN A 67 -20.02 0.41 -15.36
CA ASN A 67 -21.24 0.20 -16.15
C ASN A 67 -21.19 0.86 -17.55
N GLN A 68 -20.29 1.81 -17.77
CA GLN A 68 -20.11 2.51 -19.05
C GLN A 68 -19.10 1.83 -19.99
N LEU A 69 -18.38 0.82 -19.51
CA LEU A 69 -17.34 0.15 -20.30
C LEU A 69 -17.94 -0.71 -21.42
N GLN A 70 -17.49 -0.50 -22.64
CA GLN A 70 -17.84 -1.31 -23.81
C GLN A 70 -16.68 -2.22 -24.23
N TRP A 71 -17.04 -3.44 -24.62
CA TRP A 71 -16.11 -4.43 -25.14
C TRP A 71 -15.92 -4.26 -26.65
N THR A 72 -14.67 -4.18 -27.09
CA THR A 72 -14.34 -4.17 -28.51
C THR A 72 -13.83 -5.53 -28.94
N LYS A 73 -14.55 -6.18 -29.87
CA LYS A 73 -14.10 -7.44 -30.48
C LYS A 73 -13.02 -7.16 -31.52
N CYS A 74 -11.86 -7.79 -31.35
CA CYS A 74 -10.70 -7.59 -32.18
C CYS A 74 -10.67 -8.62 -33.32
N ARG A 75 -10.55 -8.16 -34.56
CA ARG A 75 -10.41 -9.04 -35.73
C ARG A 75 -8.97 -9.51 -35.94
N TRP A 76 -8.00 -8.70 -35.50
CA TRP A 76 -6.56 -8.90 -35.61
C TRP A 76 -5.90 -8.31 -34.36
N SER A 77 -4.80 -8.88 -33.86
CA SER A 77 -3.87 -8.14 -33.01
C SER A 77 -2.77 -7.57 -33.91
N SER A 78 -2.48 -6.27 -33.77
CA SER A 78 -1.39 -5.63 -34.48
C SER A 78 -0.07 -6.20 -33.98
N GLY A 79 0.40 -7.27 -34.62
CA GLY A 79 1.73 -7.88 -34.53
C GLY A 79 2.36 -7.97 -33.14
N LEU A 80 2.58 -9.20 -32.65
CA LEU A 80 3.42 -9.48 -31.47
C LEU A 80 4.73 -8.68 -31.49
N ARG A 81 4.77 -7.51 -30.84
CA ARG A 81 5.99 -6.94 -30.31
C ARG A 81 6.06 -7.40 -28.88
N ILE A 82 6.42 -8.68 -28.70
CA ILE A 82 6.80 -9.18 -27.39
C ILE A 82 8.00 -8.33 -26.96
N VAL A 83 7.76 -7.29 -26.15
CA VAL A 83 8.82 -6.73 -25.32
C VAL A 83 9.04 -7.80 -24.26
N SER A 84 9.83 -8.82 -24.61
CA SER A 84 10.18 -9.89 -23.69
C SER A 84 10.82 -9.21 -22.49
N SER A 85 10.29 -9.45 -21.29
CA SER A 85 10.99 -9.08 -20.07
C SER A 85 12.41 -9.62 -20.19
N THR A 86 13.40 -8.73 -20.22
CA THR A 86 14.79 -9.18 -20.04
C THR A 86 14.80 -10.00 -18.75
N THR A 87 15.33 -11.21 -18.82
CA THR A 87 15.19 -12.32 -17.86
C THR A 87 15.65 -12.03 -16.42
N ARG A 88 15.98 -10.78 -16.09
CA ARG A 88 16.49 -10.32 -14.79
C ARG A 88 15.59 -9.31 -14.06
N SER A 89 14.56 -8.74 -14.71
CA SER A 89 13.71 -7.70 -14.09
C SER A 89 12.27 -8.18 -13.92
N PRO A 90 11.63 -7.98 -12.75
CA PRO A 90 10.20 -8.24 -12.59
C PRO A 90 9.32 -7.19 -13.29
N TRP A 91 9.92 -6.16 -13.88
CA TRP A 91 9.22 -5.06 -14.54
C TRP A 91 9.07 -5.31 -16.04
N THR A 92 7.84 -5.16 -16.55
CA THR A 92 7.53 -5.15 -17.98
C THR A 92 7.28 -3.70 -18.42
N GLN A 93 8.09 -3.19 -19.34
CA GLN A 93 7.95 -1.83 -19.86
C GLN A 93 7.01 -1.78 -21.07
N MET A 94 6.17 -0.76 -21.14
CA MET A 94 5.23 -0.56 -22.26
C MET A 94 5.81 0.35 -23.35
N GLY A 95 6.40 -0.26 -24.38
CA GLY A 95 6.96 0.47 -25.52
C GLY A 95 8.04 1.49 -25.10
N THR A 96 8.02 2.68 -25.71
CA THR A 96 8.93 3.78 -25.37
C THR A 96 8.41 4.70 -24.25
N LYS A 97 7.20 4.44 -23.73
CA LYS A 97 6.61 5.26 -22.66
C LYS A 97 7.23 4.84 -21.32
N GLU A 98 7.31 5.79 -20.38
CA GLU A 98 7.84 5.56 -19.03
C GLU A 98 6.81 4.87 -18.11
N VAL A 99 6.20 3.78 -18.61
CA VAL A 99 5.22 2.96 -17.89
C VAL A 99 5.81 1.57 -17.64
N TYR A 100 5.80 1.16 -16.38
CA TYR A 100 6.37 -0.10 -15.90
C TYR A 100 5.31 -0.89 -15.16
N PHE A 101 5.00 -2.08 -15.65
CA PHE A 101 4.11 -3.01 -14.97
C PHE A 101 4.90 -4.00 -14.14
N HIS A 102 4.41 -4.29 -12.93
CA HIS A 102 5.04 -5.24 -12.02
C HIS A 102 4.33 -6.60 -12.06
N SER A 103 3.02 -6.62 -11.83
CA SER A 103 2.28 -7.87 -11.62
C SER A 103 0.79 -7.67 -11.82
N ALA A 104 0.09 -8.71 -12.31
CA ALA A 104 -1.34 -8.74 -12.56
C ALA A 104 -2.03 -9.80 -11.68
N TYR A 105 -3.16 -9.45 -11.06
CA TYR A 105 -3.88 -10.33 -10.14
C TYR A 105 -5.36 -10.43 -10.50
N TRP A 106 -5.91 -11.64 -10.43
CA TRP A 106 -7.35 -11.84 -10.50
C TRP A 106 -8.01 -11.43 -9.16
N ASP A 107 -9.03 -10.59 -9.23
CA ASP A 107 -9.81 -10.09 -8.10
C ASP A 107 -11.31 -10.16 -8.39
N ASP A 108 -11.98 -11.13 -7.77
CA ASP A 108 -13.42 -11.34 -7.87
C ASP A 108 -14.18 -11.03 -6.57
N ARG A 109 -13.54 -10.37 -5.60
CA ARG A 109 -14.23 -9.93 -4.36
C ARG A 109 -15.39 -8.98 -4.66
N GLY A 110 -15.31 -8.28 -5.80
CA GLY A 110 -16.41 -7.48 -6.33
C GLY A 110 -17.65 -8.31 -6.71
N ARG A 111 -17.56 -9.61 -6.98
CA ARG A 111 -18.71 -10.43 -7.39
C ARG A 111 -19.76 -10.62 -6.29
N ALA A 112 -19.34 -10.60 -5.02
CA ALA A 112 -20.26 -10.77 -3.88
C ALA A 112 -21.33 -9.67 -3.80
N HIS A 113 -21.06 -8.47 -4.35
CA HIS A 113 -21.99 -7.33 -4.34
C HIS A 113 -22.23 -6.69 -5.72
N ARG A 114 -21.32 -6.86 -6.68
CA ARG A 114 -21.21 -6.02 -7.89
C ARG A 114 -21.00 -6.79 -9.20
N THR A 115 -21.32 -8.09 -9.26
CA THR A 115 -21.33 -8.98 -10.46
C THR A 115 -20.07 -9.05 -11.36
N HIS A 116 -19.01 -8.29 -11.08
CA HIS A 116 -17.85 -8.15 -11.95
C HIS A 116 -16.56 -8.63 -11.29
N ALA A 117 -15.71 -9.32 -12.05
CA ALA A 117 -14.33 -9.59 -11.69
C ALA A 117 -13.37 -8.63 -12.43
N PHE A 118 -12.19 -8.42 -11.86
CA PHE A 118 -11.16 -7.57 -12.41
C PHE A 118 -9.82 -8.28 -12.45
N VAL A 119 -9.01 -7.98 -13.46
CA VAL A 119 -7.56 -8.12 -13.38
C VAL A 119 -6.99 -6.79 -12.88
N ARG A 120 -6.36 -6.83 -11.71
CA ARG A 120 -5.74 -5.70 -11.01
C ARG A 120 -4.25 -5.70 -11.33
N VAL A 121 -3.78 -4.73 -12.09
CA VAL A 121 -2.37 -4.61 -12.48
C VAL A 121 -1.69 -3.49 -11.70
N LEU A 122 -0.55 -3.82 -11.09
CA LEU A 122 0.30 -2.89 -10.36
C LEU A 122 1.31 -2.26 -11.32
N ALA A 123 1.37 -0.93 -11.33
CA ALA A 123 2.21 -0.19 -12.27
C ALA A 123 2.90 1.01 -11.62
N TYR A 124 4.05 1.39 -12.19
CA TYR A 124 4.60 2.73 -12.08
C TYR A 124 4.45 3.48 -13.42
N LEU A 125 4.19 4.77 -13.33
CA LEU A 125 4.35 5.73 -14.42
C LEU A 125 5.26 6.84 -13.91
N ARG A 126 6.26 7.21 -14.71
CA ARG A 126 7.04 8.43 -14.51
C ARG A 126 6.40 9.56 -15.32
N GLY A 127 6.26 10.73 -14.72
CA GLY A 127 5.63 11.89 -15.37
C GLY A 127 4.64 12.65 -14.49
N SER A 128 3.97 13.64 -15.08
CA SER A 128 2.88 14.38 -14.42
C SER A 128 1.63 13.53 -14.29
N ALA A 129 0.76 13.87 -13.33
CA ALA A 129 -0.56 13.23 -13.21
C ALA A 129 -1.43 13.47 -14.45
N ALA A 130 -1.21 14.59 -15.15
CA ALA A 130 -1.88 14.91 -16.41
C ALA A 130 -1.48 13.97 -17.56
N ASP A 131 -0.29 13.37 -17.49
CA ASP A 131 0.27 12.51 -18.54
C ASP A 131 -0.23 11.06 -18.46
N LYS A 132 -1.18 10.80 -17.56
CA LYS A 132 -1.75 9.47 -17.36
C LYS A 132 -2.33 8.94 -18.68
N PRO A 133 -1.73 7.90 -19.28
CA PRO A 133 -2.16 7.42 -20.58
C PRO A 133 -3.55 6.80 -20.48
N LYS A 134 -4.35 6.95 -21.54
CA LYS A 134 -5.49 6.05 -21.76
C LYS A 134 -4.91 4.66 -22.00
N MET A 135 -5.37 3.69 -21.20
CA MET A 135 -4.89 2.31 -21.26
C MET A 135 -6.01 1.38 -21.67
N GLN A 136 -5.65 0.38 -22.47
CA GLN A 136 -6.50 -0.70 -22.90
C GLN A 136 -5.99 -2.00 -22.31
N CYS A 137 -6.92 -2.87 -21.92
CA CYS A 137 -6.64 -4.25 -21.55
C CYS A 137 -7.16 -5.14 -22.67
N TYR A 138 -6.25 -5.89 -23.27
CA TYR A 138 -6.54 -6.88 -24.28
C TYR A 138 -6.42 -8.28 -23.67
N TYR A 139 -7.41 -9.12 -23.94
CA TYR A 139 -7.45 -10.53 -23.53
C TYR A 139 -7.23 -11.40 -24.77
N PRO A 140 -6.00 -11.89 -25.02
CA PRO A 140 -5.65 -12.61 -26.24
C PRO A 140 -6.52 -13.82 -26.53
N GLU A 141 -6.86 -14.58 -25.48
CA GLU A 141 -7.63 -15.81 -25.54
C GLU A 141 -9.05 -15.56 -26.07
N TRP A 142 -9.61 -14.38 -25.75
CA TRP A 142 -10.97 -13.98 -26.12
C TRP A 142 -11.00 -12.97 -27.27
N ARG A 143 -9.84 -12.45 -27.69
CA ARG A 143 -9.67 -11.39 -28.70
C ARG A 143 -10.58 -10.20 -28.45
N VAL A 144 -10.64 -9.74 -27.20
CA VAL A 144 -11.41 -8.57 -26.81
C VAL A 144 -10.54 -7.55 -26.11
N SER A 145 -10.82 -6.28 -26.38
CA SER A 145 -10.19 -5.13 -25.74
C SER A 145 -11.22 -4.36 -24.93
N ILE A 146 -10.80 -3.82 -23.80
CA ILE A 146 -11.61 -2.96 -22.94
C ILE A 146 -10.77 -1.83 -22.36
N GLN A 147 -11.37 -0.65 -22.21
CA GLN A 147 -10.70 0.46 -21.56
C GLN A 147 -10.45 0.14 -20.08
N ALA A 148 -9.21 0.36 -19.63
CA ALA A 148 -8.83 0.17 -18.25
C ALA A 148 -9.26 1.36 -17.38
N HIS A 149 -9.72 1.08 -16.16
CA HIS A 149 -9.79 2.13 -15.13
C HIS A 149 -8.44 2.23 -14.45
N VAL A 150 -7.67 3.27 -14.76
CA VAL A 150 -6.37 3.51 -14.11
C VAL A 150 -6.60 4.40 -12.89
N GLN A 151 -6.07 4.06 -11.73
CA GLN A 151 -6.24 4.83 -10.49
C GLN A 151 -4.88 5.03 -9.82
N GLU A 152 -4.50 6.26 -9.50
CA GLU A 152 -3.29 6.51 -8.70
C GLU A 152 -3.52 5.95 -7.30
N THR A 153 -2.56 5.18 -6.78
CA THR A 153 -2.63 4.62 -5.41
C THR A 153 -2.13 5.62 -4.36
N TRP A 154 -1.90 6.86 -4.77
CA TRP A 154 -1.45 7.97 -3.93
C TRP A 154 -2.56 9.01 -3.78
N LEU A 155 -2.67 9.60 -2.59
CA LEU A 155 -3.59 10.70 -2.36
C LEU A 155 -2.90 12.05 -2.65
N PRO A 156 -3.47 12.93 -3.50
CA PRO A 156 -2.87 14.23 -3.81
C PRO A 156 -2.56 15.09 -2.57
N MET A 157 -3.32 14.93 -1.49
CA MET A 157 -3.11 15.68 -0.25
C MET A 157 -1.81 15.33 0.49
N TRP A 158 -1.20 14.17 0.22
CA TRP A 158 0.05 13.77 0.85
C TRP A 158 1.25 14.52 0.25
N ASP A 159 1.17 14.91 -1.02
CA ASP A 159 2.23 15.61 -1.76
C ASP A 159 1.60 16.21 -3.03
N GLN A 160 1.33 17.52 -2.97
CA GLN A 160 0.41 18.21 -3.90
C GLN A 160 1.05 18.60 -5.24
N ASP A 161 2.37 18.79 -5.28
CA ASP A 161 3.09 19.27 -6.47
C ASP A 161 4.40 18.48 -6.69
N PRO A 162 4.29 17.17 -7.01
CA PRO A 162 5.45 16.35 -7.32
C PRO A 162 6.06 16.76 -8.68
N ASP A 163 7.39 16.71 -8.76
CA ASP A 163 8.12 17.01 -10.00
C ASP A 163 7.82 16.01 -11.13
N GLU A 164 8.05 16.43 -12.38
CA GLU A 164 7.78 15.64 -13.60
C GLU A 164 8.57 14.33 -13.69
N GLN A 165 9.64 14.16 -12.89
CA GLN A 165 10.42 12.92 -12.85
C GLN A 165 9.95 11.94 -11.77
N THR A 166 8.88 12.27 -11.06
CA THR A 166 8.33 11.45 -9.98
C THR A 166 7.78 10.14 -10.53
N PHE A 167 8.17 9.03 -9.91
CA PHE A 167 7.53 7.74 -10.15
C PHE A 167 6.27 7.64 -9.29
N ARG A 168 5.13 7.49 -9.98
CA ARG A 168 3.79 7.42 -9.40
C ARG A 168 3.26 6.00 -9.50
N SER A 169 2.72 5.48 -8.39
CA SER A 169 2.13 4.14 -8.34
C SER A 169 0.67 4.18 -8.78
N PHE A 170 0.30 3.24 -9.65
CA PHE A 170 -1.05 3.11 -10.18
C PHE A 170 -1.56 1.67 -10.05
N LEU A 171 -2.87 1.59 -9.86
CA LEU A 171 -3.67 0.39 -9.98
C LEU A 171 -4.47 0.48 -11.29
N VAL A 172 -4.10 -0.34 -12.26
CA VAL A 172 -4.79 -0.49 -13.53
C VAL A 172 -5.83 -1.59 -13.39
N ASN A 173 -7.10 -1.24 -13.52
CA ASN A 173 -8.20 -2.17 -13.32
C ASN A 173 -8.80 -2.55 -14.67
N CYS A 174 -8.55 -3.79 -15.09
CA CYS A 174 -9.11 -4.38 -16.29
C CYS A 174 -10.35 -5.18 -15.90
N ARG A 175 -11.53 -4.78 -16.37
CA ARG A 175 -12.74 -5.60 -16.16
C ARG A 175 -12.57 -6.92 -16.91
N VAL A 176 -12.97 -8.04 -16.31
CA VAL A 176 -12.93 -9.38 -16.91
C VAL A 176 -14.21 -9.60 -17.75
N PRO A 177 -14.13 -10.25 -18.94
CA PRO A 177 -15.32 -10.53 -19.74
C PRO A 177 -16.33 -11.40 -18.98
N PRO A 178 -17.65 -11.17 -19.14
CA PRO A 178 -18.68 -12.01 -18.52
C PRO A 178 -18.53 -13.48 -18.91
N GLY A 179 -18.76 -14.39 -17.97
CA GLY A 179 -18.66 -15.84 -18.20
C GLY A 179 -17.24 -16.41 -18.14
N VAL A 180 -16.21 -15.56 -18.06
CA VAL A 180 -14.82 -16.03 -17.92
C VAL A 180 -14.57 -16.49 -16.48
N THR A 181 -14.08 -17.73 -16.36
CA THR A 181 -13.74 -18.38 -15.09
C THR A 181 -12.24 -18.45 -14.86
N GLU A 182 -11.43 -18.46 -15.91
CA GLU A 182 -9.97 -18.56 -15.86
C GLU A 182 -9.33 -17.60 -16.88
N LEU A 183 -8.20 -17.00 -16.51
CA LEU A 183 -7.39 -16.14 -17.38
C LEU A 183 -5.92 -16.45 -17.14
N GLN A 184 -5.17 -16.62 -18.22
CA GLN A 184 -3.72 -16.87 -18.15
C GLN A 184 -2.92 -15.58 -18.22
N SER A 185 -3.37 -14.63 -19.04
CA SER A 185 -2.64 -13.40 -19.31
C SER A 185 -3.56 -12.21 -19.56
N VAL A 186 -2.99 -11.01 -19.44
CA VAL A 186 -3.59 -9.77 -19.92
C VAL A 186 -2.51 -8.95 -20.61
N SER A 187 -2.82 -8.43 -21.80
CA SER A 187 -1.95 -7.51 -22.54
C SER A 187 -2.43 -6.07 -22.30
N LEU A 188 -1.48 -5.18 -22.02
CA LEU A 188 -1.72 -3.76 -21.83
C LEU A 188 -1.16 -2.97 -23.00
N SER A 189 -1.90 -1.95 -23.43
CA SER A 189 -1.55 -1.08 -24.54
C SER A 189 -2.18 0.31 -24.36
N THR A 190 -1.78 1.27 -25.20
CA THR A 190 -2.52 2.55 -25.30
C THR A 190 -3.57 2.54 -26.42
N GLU A 191 -3.43 1.63 -27.38
CA GLU A 191 -4.35 1.46 -28.50
C GLU A 191 -5.27 0.25 -28.32
N VAL A 192 -6.45 0.31 -28.91
CA VAL A 192 -7.45 -0.77 -28.84
C VAL A 192 -6.96 -1.96 -29.67
N CYS A 193 -7.12 -3.18 -29.15
CA CYS A 193 -6.71 -4.42 -29.84
C CYS A 193 -5.20 -4.53 -30.12
N ASP A 194 -4.37 -3.91 -29.28
CA ASP A 194 -2.92 -3.93 -29.40
C ASP A 194 -2.28 -4.69 -28.23
N GLU A 195 -1.07 -5.20 -28.45
CA GLU A 195 -0.32 -6.03 -27.51
C GLU A 195 1.07 -5.44 -27.29
N MET A 196 1.19 -4.52 -26.32
CA MET A 196 2.49 -3.88 -26.02
C MET A 196 3.21 -4.51 -24.83
N ALA A 197 2.47 -4.88 -23.79
CA ALA A 197 3.02 -5.43 -22.56
C ALA A 197 2.10 -6.52 -21.98
N THR A 198 2.49 -7.79 -22.13
CA THR A 198 1.72 -8.93 -21.64
C THR A 198 2.21 -9.37 -20.26
N LEU A 199 1.28 -9.53 -19.33
CA LEU A 199 1.54 -10.03 -17.98
C LEU A 199 0.80 -11.33 -17.75
N LYS A 200 1.44 -12.28 -17.09
CA LYS A 200 0.77 -13.45 -16.53
C LYS A 200 -0.17 -12.99 -15.42
N VAL A 201 -1.42 -13.47 -15.45
CA VAL A 201 -2.37 -13.23 -14.37
C VAL A 201 -2.12 -14.23 -13.25
N VAL A 202 -1.92 -13.71 -12.05
CA VAL A 202 -1.84 -14.50 -10.83
C VAL A 202 -3.26 -14.67 -10.29
N ASP A 203 -3.73 -15.90 -10.33
CA ASP A 203 -5.03 -16.28 -9.77
C ASP A 203 -4.83 -17.05 -8.47
N ASN A 204 -4.95 -16.37 -7.33
CA ASN A 204 -4.74 -16.97 -6.01
C ASN A 204 -6.03 -17.55 -5.40
N ARG A 205 -7.11 -17.70 -6.15
CA ARG A 205 -8.38 -18.20 -5.60
C ARG A 205 -8.29 -19.64 -5.11
N PHE A 206 -7.39 -20.44 -5.70
CA PHE A 206 -7.12 -21.80 -5.23
C PHE A 206 -6.51 -21.85 -3.80
N LEU A 207 -5.95 -20.73 -3.32
CA LEU A 207 -5.46 -20.58 -1.94
C LEU A 207 -6.58 -20.25 -0.94
N ALA A 208 -7.81 -20.03 -1.41
CA ALA A 208 -8.95 -19.77 -0.53
C ALA A 208 -9.27 -21.04 0.27
N LEU A 209 -8.77 -21.08 1.50
CA LEU A 209 -9.04 -22.17 2.43
C LEU A 209 -10.47 -22.06 2.99
N PRO A 210 -11.13 -23.19 3.31
CA PRO A 210 -12.43 -23.19 4.00
C PRO A 210 -12.42 -22.37 5.29
N LYS A 211 -11.27 -22.36 5.98
CA LYS A 211 -10.94 -21.48 7.10
C LYS A 211 -9.66 -20.74 6.75
N ARG A 212 -9.80 -19.48 6.36
CA ARG A 212 -8.66 -18.59 6.10
C ARG A 212 -7.84 -18.39 7.37
N LYS A 213 -6.54 -18.22 7.21
CA LYS A 213 -5.65 -17.72 8.26
C LYS A 213 -6.11 -16.32 8.66
N LYS A 214 -5.81 -15.85 9.85
CA LYS A 214 -6.29 -14.60 10.42
C LYS A 214 -5.52 -13.40 9.92
N PHE A 215 -4.23 -13.30 10.22
CA PHE A 215 -3.45 -12.07 9.97
C PHE A 215 -2.17 -12.32 9.18
N CYS A 216 -2.02 -11.59 8.07
CA CYS A 216 -0.77 -11.46 7.33
C CYS A 216 -0.27 -10.02 7.42
N LEU A 217 0.98 -9.85 7.83
CA LEU A 217 1.63 -8.54 7.89
C LEU A 217 2.42 -8.30 6.61
N CYS A 218 2.33 -7.08 6.10
CA CYS A 218 3.04 -6.60 4.94
C CYS A 218 3.95 -5.47 5.38
N VAL A 219 5.26 -5.68 5.26
CA VAL A 219 6.26 -4.70 5.67
C VAL A 219 6.92 -4.10 4.44
N LYS A 220 6.95 -2.77 4.34
CA LYS A 220 7.57 -2.07 3.22
C LYS A 220 9.04 -2.48 2.97
N PRO A 221 9.58 -2.20 1.77
CA PRO A 221 10.97 -2.47 1.46
C PRO A 221 11.96 -1.95 2.50
N LEU A 222 12.73 -2.85 3.09
CA LEU A 222 13.77 -2.54 4.06
C LEU A 222 15.06 -2.10 3.36
N LEU A 223 15.59 -0.95 3.80
CA LEU A 223 16.86 -0.38 3.34
C LEU A 223 17.77 -0.06 4.53
N PHE A 224 18.27 -1.11 5.18
CA PHE A 224 19.12 -1.06 6.38
C PHE A 224 20.48 -1.70 6.13
N ASN A 225 21.08 -1.50 4.96
CA ASN A 225 22.38 -2.06 4.59
C ASN A 225 23.54 -1.60 5.48
N MET A 226 23.46 -0.40 6.07
CA MET A 226 24.50 0.20 6.92
C MET A 226 24.15 0.22 8.41
N GLN A 227 23.02 -0.37 8.82
CA GLN A 227 22.57 -0.34 10.21
C GLN A 227 22.13 -1.73 10.64
N ASP A 228 22.69 -2.21 11.75
CA ASP A 228 22.25 -3.45 12.38
C ASP A 228 21.01 -3.19 13.23
N ILE A 229 19.84 -3.61 12.72
CA ILE A 229 18.54 -3.54 13.41
C ILE A 229 18.08 -4.93 13.90
N SER A 230 19.00 -5.89 14.01
CA SER A 230 18.63 -7.31 14.23
C SER A 230 17.88 -7.55 15.53
N LYS A 231 18.26 -6.87 16.62
CA LYS A 231 17.57 -6.99 17.92
C LYS A 231 16.14 -6.43 17.85
N GLN A 232 16.00 -5.21 17.32
CA GLN A 232 14.71 -4.55 17.12
C GLN A 232 13.78 -5.40 16.24
N LEU A 233 14.34 -6.01 15.19
CA LEU A 233 13.57 -6.84 14.28
C LEU A 233 13.11 -8.15 14.93
N ILE A 234 13.93 -8.78 15.77
CA ILE A 234 13.54 -9.98 16.53
C ILE A 234 12.38 -9.65 17.47
N GLU A 235 12.52 -8.59 18.26
CA GLU A 235 11.49 -8.11 19.18
C GLU A 235 10.17 -7.82 18.45
N TRP A 236 10.25 -7.08 17.34
CA TRP A 236 9.08 -6.75 16.54
C TRP A 236 8.39 -7.99 15.95
N ILE A 237 9.16 -8.96 15.42
CA ILE A 237 8.60 -10.20 14.88
C ILE A 237 7.90 -10.99 15.98
N GLU A 238 8.56 -11.23 17.12
CA GLU A 238 7.99 -12.04 18.19
C GLU A 238 6.75 -11.40 18.82
N ALA A 239 6.76 -10.08 19.02
CA ALA A 239 5.58 -9.36 19.52
C ALA A 239 4.38 -9.49 18.57
N ASN A 240 4.58 -9.29 17.26
CA ASN A 240 3.48 -9.41 16.31
C ASN A 240 2.95 -10.86 16.22
N ARG A 241 3.82 -11.88 16.39
CA ARG A 241 3.38 -13.27 16.50
C ARG A 241 2.54 -13.50 17.75
N LEU A 242 2.95 -12.95 18.90
CA LEU A 242 2.17 -13.02 20.14
C LEU A 242 0.78 -12.42 19.97
N PHE A 243 0.65 -11.30 19.24
CA PHE A 243 -0.65 -10.66 18.99
C PHE A 243 -1.52 -11.36 17.93
N GLY A 244 -1.00 -12.38 17.25
CA GLY A 244 -1.74 -13.23 16.32
C GLY A 244 -1.34 -13.13 14.85
N ALA A 245 -0.20 -12.54 14.52
CA ALA A 245 0.36 -12.61 13.16
C ALA A 245 0.77 -14.04 12.79
N GLU A 246 0.16 -14.59 11.74
CA GLU A 246 0.48 -15.95 11.26
C GLU A 246 1.50 -15.95 10.12
N LYS A 247 1.63 -14.83 9.39
CA LYS A 247 2.62 -14.65 8.33
C LYS A 247 3.10 -13.21 8.29
N ILE A 248 4.39 -13.02 8.04
CA ILE A 248 4.99 -11.70 7.87
C ILE A 248 5.75 -11.67 6.55
N VAL A 249 5.38 -10.76 5.66
CA VAL A 249 6.02 -10.57 4.35
C VAL A 249 6.92 -9.35 4.42
N PHE A 250 8.23 -9.58 4.35
CA PHE A 250 9.24 -8.53 4.28
C PHE A 250 9.68 -8.31 2.84
N TYR A 251 9.55 -7.07 2.38
CA TYR A 251 10.18 -6.64 1.13
C TYR A 251 11.59 -6.12 1.42
N LEU A 252 12.57 -6.43 0.57
CA LEU A 252 13.96 -6.01 0.78
C LEU A 252 14.52 -5.27 -0.43
N TYR A 253 15.09 -4.09 -0.20
CA TYR A 253 16.08 -3.51 -1.12
C TYR A 253 17.46 -4.06 -0.78
N GLN A 254 17.99 -3.66 0.37
CA GLN A 254 19.27 -4.15 0.88
C GLN A 254 19.32 -3.98 2.39
N VAL A 255 19.72 -5.03 3.10
CA VAL A 255 19.79 -5.06 4.56
C VAL A 255 21.16 -5.55 5.04
N HIS A 256 21.50 -5.21 6.27
CA HIS A 256 22.73 -5.65 6.92
C HIS A 256 22.78 -7.19 7.03
N ARG A 257 23.98 -7.79 6.92
CA ARG A 257 24.15 -9.26 6.95
C ARG A 257 23.51 -9.94 8.16
N LYS A 258 23.56 -9.29 9.34
CA LYS A 258 22.91 -9.83 10.55
C LYS A 258 21.38 -9.81 10.46
N VAL A 259 20.81 -8.77 9.83
CA VAL A 259 19.37 -8.68 9.56
C VAL A 259 18.95 -9.78 8.59
N SER A 260 19.73 -10.04 7.54
CA SER A 260 19.50 -11.21 6.66
C SER A 260 19.47 -12.52 7.43
N LYS A 261 20.43 -12.75 8.33
CA LYS A 261 20.45 -13.98 9.16
C LYS A 261 19.20 -14.15 10.03
N VAL A 262 18.69 -13.05 10.60
CA VAL A 262 17.44 -13.05 11.38
C VAL A 262 16.26 -13.41 10.48
N LEU A 263 16.13 -12.76 9.32
CA LEU A 263 15.06 -13.07 8.37
C LEU A 263 15.13 -14.52 7.90
N ASP A 264 16.31 -15.02 7.55
CA ASP A 264 16.52 -16.42 7.13
C ASP A 264 16.11 -17.42 8.22
N HIS A 265 16.34 -17.08 9.49
CA HIS A 265 15.88 -17.89 10.61
C HIS A 265 14.36 -18.01 10.63
N TYR A 266 13.63 -16.89 10.55
CA TYR A 266 12.16 -16.89 10.54
C TYR A 266 11.55 -17.45 9.25
N VAL A 267 12.26 -17.37 8.12
CA VAL A 267 11.89 -18.06 6.87
C VAL A 267 11.90 -19.56 7.09
N ARG A 268 12.95 -20.11 7.71
CA ARG A 268 13.02 -21.57 8.02
C ARG A 268 11.94 -22.02 8.99
N LEU A 269 11.49 -21.14 9.89
CA LEU A 269 10.36 -21.40 10.79
C LEU A 269 8.99 -21.31 10.09
N GLY A 270 8.93 -20.87 8.83
CA GLY A 270 7.68 -20.71 8.09
C GLY A 270 6.84 -19.49 8.49
N VAL A 271 7.37 -18.60 9.33
CA VAL A 271 6.67 -17.40 9.81
C VAL A 271 6.87 -16.22 8.86
N VAL A 272 8.07 -16.12 8.28
CA VAL A 272 8.46 -15.02 7.41
C VAL A 272 8.55 -15.45 5.96
N GLN A 273 8.05 -14.60 5.06
CA GLN A 273 8.36 -14.62 3.65
C GLN A 273 9.21 -13.39 3.31
N VAL A 274 10.35 -13.59 2.65
CA VAL A 274 11.18 -12.51 2.12
C VAL A 274 10.92 -12.36 0.63
N VAL A 275 10.61 -11.13 0.20
CA VAL A 275 10.42 -10.77 -1.21
C VAL A 275 11.52 -9.77 -1.60
N PRO A 276 12.49 -10.15 -2.44
CA PRO A 276 13.42 -9.19 -3.04
C PRO A 276 12.62 -8.15 -3.83
N TRP A 277 12.91 -6.87 -3.61
CA TRP A 277 12.20 -5.77 -4.25
C TRP A 277 13.14 -4.91 -5.07
N SER A 278 12.72 -4.58 -6.28
CA SER A 278 13.45 -3.71 -7.20
C SER A 278 12.58 -2.54 -7.62
N LEU A 279 13.22 -1.42 -7.92
CA LEU A 279 12.57 -0.28 -8.56
C LEU A 279 12.62 -0.45 -10.08
N PRO A 280 11.79 0.27 -10.84
CA PRO A 280 11.94 0.31 -12.29
C PRO A 280 13.21 1.09 -12.69
N GLN A 281 13.75 0.76 -13.87
CA GLN A 281 14.64 1.66 -14.62
C GLN A 281 15.97 2.03 -13.90
N GLU A 282 16.47 3.27 -14.05
CA GLU A 282 17.75 3.72 -13.45
C GLU A 282 17.75 3.63 -11.93
N LEU A 283 16.58 3.73 -11.29
CA LEU A 283 16.46 3.55 -9.84
C LEU A 283 16.88 2.15 -9.40
N ASN A 284 16.73 1.14 -10.25
CA ASN A 284 17.19 -0.22 -9.97
C ASN A 284 18.70 -0.38 -10.02
N LEU A 285 19.39 0.51 -10.74
CA LEU A 285 20.85 0.45 -10.90
C LEU A 285 21.58 1.04 -9.68
N LEU A 286 20.86 1.75 -8.82
CA LEU A 286 21.43 2.31 -7.60
C LEU A 286 21.79 1.18 -6.63
N ASN A 287 23.04 1.17 -6.16
CA ASN A 287 23.41 0.35 -5.02
C ASN A 287 22.69 0.87 -3.75
N GLY A 288 22.65 0.08 -2.67
CA GLY A 288 21.89 0.48 -1.48
C GLY A 288 22.37 1.76 -0.79
N ARG A 289 23.64 2.19 -0.95
CA ARG A 289 24.09 3.48 -0.42
C ARG A 289 23.50 4.63 -1.23
N ASP A 290 23.60 4.57 -2.54
CA ASP A 290 23.10 5.62 -3.44
C ASP A 290 21.57 5.69 -3.42
N LEU A 291 20.91 4.54 -3.35
CA LEU A 291 19.47 4.46 -3.15
C LEU A 291 19.03 5.10 -1.82
N LYS A 292 19.79 4.88 -0.74
CA LYS A 292 19.52 5.52 0.55
C LYS A 292 19.68 7.03 0.47
N VAL A 293 20.73 7.52 -0.19
CA VAL A 293 20.96 8.96 -0.41
C VAL A 293 19.83 9.55 -1.25
N PHE A 294 19.43 8.88 -2.33
CA PHE A 294 18.30 9.28 -3.17
C PHE A 294 17.02 9.43 -2.34
N PHE A 295 16.63 8.39 -1.59
CA PHE A 295 15.42 8.43 -0.78
C PHE A 295 15.49 9.41 0.41
N HIS A 296 16.68 9.71 0.92
CA HIS A 296 16.85 10.75 1.92
C HIS A 296 16.63 12.15 1.34
N ARG A 297 17.05 12.39 0.09
CA ARG A 297 16.82 13.65 -0.63
C ARG A 297 15.39 13.79 -1.16
N LYS A 298 14.77 12.67 -1.54
CA LYS A 298 13.43 12.59 -2.14
C LYS A 298 12.50 11.76 -1.25
N VAL A 299 12.23 12.28 -0.04
CA VAL A 299 11.41 11.58 0.97
C VAL A 299 10.00 11.25 0.46
N TRP A 300 9.40 12.13 -0.33
CA TRP A 300 8.08 11.85 -0.94
C TRP A 300 8.13 10.73 -1.97
N GLN A 301 9.18 10.68 -2.81
CA GLN A 301 9.40 9.55 -3.72
C GLN A 301 9.58 8.25 -2.94
N LYS A 302 10.31 8.26 -1.82
CA LYS A 302 10.46 7.08 -0.95
C LYS A 302 9.09 6.56 -0.51
N ARG A 303 8.24 7.43 0.06
CA ARG A 303 6.89 7.06 0.52
C ARG A 303 6.00 6.55 -0.62
N ARG A 304 6.03 7.20 -1.79
CA ARG A 304 5.31 6.74 -3.00
C ARG A 304 5.76 5.34 -3.42
N SER A 305 7.05 5.06 -3.29
CA SER A 305 7.65 3.78 -3.66
C SER A 305 7.31 2.64 -2.71
N GLU A 306 6.83 2.96 -1.50
CA GLU A 306 6.41 1.99 -0.48
C GLU A 306 4.95 1.53 -0.71
N VAL A 307 4.13 2.30 -1.44
CA VAL A 307 2.71 1.97 -1.70
C VAL A 307 2.52 0.74 -2.59
N LEU A 308 3.34 0.59 -3.64
CA LEU A 308 3.22 -0.54 -4.56
C LEU A 308 3.49 -1.90 -3.90
N PRO A 309 4.57 -2.10 -3.10
CA PRO A 309 4.80 -3.37 -2.41
C PRO A 309 3.71 -3.70 -1.38
N TYR A 310 3.08 -2.71 -0.73
CA TYR A 310 1.90 -2.96 0.11
C TYR A 310 0.75 -3.56 -0.70
N ASN A 311 0.45 -2.99 -1.87
CA ASN A 311 -0.57 -3.54 -2.76
C ASN A 311 -0.17 -4.92 -3.30
N HIS A 312 1.10 -5.13 -3.65
CA HIS A 312 1.62 -6.43 -4.06
C HIS A 312 1.39 -7.49 -2.98
N CYS A 313 1.72 -7.18 -1.73
CA CYS A 313 1.51 -8.04 -0.60
C CYS A 313 0.03 -8.35 -0.36
N PHE A 314 -0.81 -7.31 -0.44
CA PHE A 314 -2.26 -7.45 -0.32
C PHE A 314 -2.82 -8.42 -1.36
N TYR A 315 -2.54 -8.18 -2.64
CA TYR A 315 -3.06 -9.02 -3.73
C TYR A 315 -2.52 -10.46 -3.71
N GLN A 316 -1.31 -10.67 -3.20
CA GLN A 316 -0.75 -12.01 -3.02
C GLN A 316 -1.47 -12.80 -1.93
N ASN A 317 -1.90 -12.16 -0.83
CA ASN A 317 -2.29 -12.86 0.39
C ASN A 317 -3.79 -12.76 0.74
N PHE A 318 -4.57 -11.90 0.09
CA PHE A 318 -5.97 -11.68 0.50
C PHE A 318 -6.88 -12.91 0.37
N ASN A 319 -6.56 -13.91 -0.46
CA ASN A 319 -7.36 -15.13 -0.52
C ASN A 319 -7.01 -16.12 0.61
N GLU A 320 -5.78 -16.08 1.12
CA GLU A 320 -5.30 -16.99 2.16
C GLU A 320 -5.60 -16.46 3.58
N PHE A 321 -5.59 -15.13 3.79
CA PHE A 321 -5.72 -14.49 5.10
C PHE A 321 -6.94 -13.57 5.19
N GLU A 322 -7.70 -13.63 6.29
CA GLU A 322 -8.87 -12.78 6.58
C GLU A 322 -8.50 -11.29 6.61
N PHE A 323 -7.38 -10.96 7.25
CA PHE A 323 -6.84 -9.61 7.37
C PHE A 323 -5.42 -9.56 6.83
N VAL A 324 -5.16 -8.55 6.00
CA VAL A 324 -3.82 -8.22 5.52
C VAL A 324 -3.50 -6.81 5.97
N LEU A 325 -2.43 -6.67 6.74
CA LEU A 325 -2.08 -5.45 7.47
C LEU A 325 -0.78 -4.84 6.92
N PRO A 326 -0.82 -3.65 6.29
CA PRO A 326 0.39 -2.87 6.07
C PRO A 326 0.87 -2.29 7.41
N ILE A 327 2.13 -2.53 7.76
CA ILE A 327 2.72 -2.06 9.02
C ILE A 327 4.24 -1.89 8.89
N ASP A 328 4.79 -0.86 9.54
CA ASP A 328 6.23 -0.63 9.61
C ASP A 328 6.88 -1.33 10.84
N ILE A 329 8.19 -1.59 10.75
CA ILE A 329 8.95 -2.30 11.81
C ILE A 329 9.17 -1.48 13.09
N ASP A 330 8.79 -0.21 13.09
CA ASP A 330 8.79 0.69 14.24
C ASP A 330 7.37 0.93 14.80
N GLU A 331 6.37 0.20 14.30
CA GLU A 331 4.97 0.29 14.71
C GLU A 331 4.50 -1.01 15.35
N PHE A 332 3.67 -0.89 16.39
CA PHE A 332 3.03 -2.03 17.06
C PHE A 332 1.55 -1.73 17.22
N ILE A 333 0.70 -2.74 17.00
CA ILE A 333 -0.71 -2.67 17.33
C ILE A 333 -0.91 -3.47 18.62
N PHE A 334 -1.04 -2.77 19.75
CA PHE A 334 -1.24 -3.41 21.04
C PHE A 334 -2.73 -3.66 21.33
N PRO A 335 -3.14 -4.91 21.59
CA PRO A 335 -4.48 -5.16 22.11
C PRO A 335 -4.54 -4.72 23.58
N LEU A 336 -5.34 -3.69 23.88
CA LEU A 336 -5.34 -3.04 25.21
C LEU A 336 -6.12 -3.79 26.29
N ALA A 337 -7.08 -4.62 25.90
CA ALA A 337 -8.04 -5.25 26.83
C ALA A 337 -8.09 -6.78 26.72
N VAL A 338 -7.42 -7.35 25.71
CA VAL A 338 -7.41 -8.78 25.37
C VAL A 338 -6.03 -9.16 24.84
N GLU A 339 -5.77 -10.44 24.62
CA GLU A 339 -4.41 -10.92 24.30
C GLU A 339 -4.08 -10.85 22.80
N SER A 340 -5.10 -10.91 21.92
CA SER A 340 -4.90 -11.02 20.48
C SER A 340 -5.75 -10.04 19.66
N TRP A 341 -5.29 -9.70 18.45
CA TRP A 341 -6.10 -8.93 17.51
C TRP A 341 -7.36 -9.67 17.09
N HIS A 342 -7.32 -11.01 17.08
CA HIS A 342 -8.48 -11.82 16.75
C HIS A 342 -9.63 -11.58 17.74
N GLU A 343 -9.32 -11.51 19.04
CA GLU A 343 -10.32 -11.22 20.07
C GLU A 343 -10.85 -9.79 19.96
N VAL A 344 -9.98 -8.81 19.68
CA VAL A 344 -10.40 -7.41 19.46
C VAL A 344 -11.43 -7.33 18.34
N LEU A 345 -11.10 -7.88 17.16
CA LEU A 345 -11.97 -7.79 16.00
C LEU A 345 -13.22 -8.67 16.13
N SER A 346 -13.10 -9.87 16.70
CA SER A 346 -14.26 -10.74 16.92
C SER A 346 -15.23 -10.12 17.93
N GLY A 347 -14.72 -9.55 19.02
CA GLY A 347 -15.54 -8.84 20.00
C GLY A 347 -16.23 -7.60 19.41
N HIS A 348 -15.57 -6.88 18.51
CA HIS A 348 -16.17 -5.76 17.76
C HIS A 348 -17.27 -6.25 16.82
N LEU A 349 -16.97 -7.23 15.97
CA LEU A 349 -17.91 -7.78 14.97
C LEU A 349 -19.11 -8.49 15.61
N LEU A 350 -18.97 -9.06 16.80
CA LEU A 350 -20.09 -9.62 17.57
C LEU A 350 -21.07 -8.53 18.04
N LYS A 351 -20.57 -7.35 18.39
CA LYS A 351 -21.39 -6.19 18.78
C LYS A 351 -21.99 -5.46 17.58
N HIS A 352 -21.39 -5.64 16.40
CA HIS A 352 -21.74 -4.96 15.16
C HIS A 352 -21.86 -5.94 13.99
N PRO A 353 -22.81 -6.89 14.01
CA PRO A 353 -22.88 -7.97 13.02
C PRO A 353 -23.11 -7.45 11.59
N ASP A 354 -23.85 -6.36 11.43
CA ASP A 354 -24.15 -5.74 10.13
C ASP A 354 -22.88 -5.20 9.44
N GLU A 355 -21.86 -4.83 10.22
CA GLU A 355 -20.60 -4.29 9.70
C GLU A 355 -19.74 -5.36 9.01
N LYS A 356 -19.93 -6.64 9.35
CA LYS A 356 -19.11 -7.74 8.82
C LYS A 356 -19.13 -7.84 7.28
N GLN A 357 -20.24 -7.44 6.66
CA GLN A 357 -20.41 -7.47 5.20
C GLN A 357 -20.18 -6.12 4.53
N LEU A 358 -20.14 -5.03 5.31
CA LEU A 358 -20.08 -3.66 4.79
C LEU A 358 -18.69 -3.03 4.88
N ILE A 359 -17.85 -3.52 5.78
CA ILE A 359 -16.52 -2.95 6.04
C ILE A 359 -15.47 -3.61 5.16
N GLY A 360 -14.78 -2.79 4.35
CA GLY A 360 -13.63 -3.23 3.55
C GLY A 360 -12.28 -3.15 4.26
N SER A 361 -12.18 -2.37 5.35
CA SER A 361 -10.95 -2.20 6.13
C SER A 361 -11.21 -1.65 7.53
N PHE A 362 -10.30 -1.95 8.46
CA PHE A 362 -10.27 -1.36 9.79
C PHE A 362 -9.08 -0.42 9.92
N SER A 363 -9.28 0.69 10.63
CA SER A 363 -8.21 1.62 11.01
C SER A 363 -8.04 1.64 12.51
N VAL A 364 -6.79 1.61 12.97
CA VAL A 364 -6.42 1.73 14.38
C VAL A 364 -5.82 3.10 14.64
N ARG A 365 -6.06 3.64 15.83
CA ARG A 365 -5.43 4.89 16.26
C ARG A 365 -3.99 4.63 16.65
N ASN A 366 -3.10 5.57 16.36
CA ASN A 366 -1.69 5.47 16.64
C ASN A 366 -1.27 6.45 17.75
N ALA A 367 -0.26 6.05 18.53
CA ALA A 367 0.41 6.89 19.53
C ALA A 367 1.92 6.85 19.30
N TYR A 368 2.60 7.98 19.52
CA TYR A 368 4.02 8.15 19.23
C TYR A 368 4.87 8.14 20.50
N PHE A 369 5.89 7.28 20.51
CA PHE A 369 6.86 7.12 21.59
C PHE A 369 8.26 7.46 21.06
N PHE A 370 8.94 8.41 21.70
CA PHE A 370 10.21 8.95 21.18
C PHE A 370 11.41 8.44 21.97
N ARG A 371 12.38 7.85 21.25
CA ARG A 371 13.62 7.34 21.84
C ARG A 371 14.41 8.38 22.64
N SER A 372 14.40 9.65 22.21
CA SER A 372 15.13 10.73 22.88
C SER A 372 14.57 11.11 24.24
N TRP A 373 13.33 10.71 24.57
CA TRP A 373 12.65 11.08 25.81
C TRP A 373 12.89 10.12 26.97
N ASN A 374 13.47 8.95 26.67
CA ASN A 374 13.98 8.01 27.67
C ASN A 374 15.52 7.97 27.64
N PRO A 375 16.22 9.07 28.04
CA PRO A 375 17.67 9.18 27.88
C PRO A 375 18.47 8.25 28.79
N LYS A 376 17.85 7.63 29.81
CA LYS A 376 18.49 6.67 30.71
C LYS A 376 17.44 5.75 31.34
N SER A 377 17.55 4.46 31.13
CA SER A 377 17.20 3.47 32.15
C SER A 377 17.94 2.18 31.84
N ASN A 378 18.20 1.39 32.88
CA ASN A 378 18.69 0.01 32.82
C ASN A 378 17.67 -0.88 32.09
N LEU A 379 17.42 -0.58 30.82
CA LEU A 379 16.53 -1.31 29.95
C LEU A 379 17.21 -2.62 29.66
N ASN A 380 16.48 -3.70 29.85
CA ASN A 380 16.93 -5.03 29.48
C ASN A 380 17.47 -4.94 28.04
N GLU A 381 18.77 -5.23 27.81
CA GLU A 381 19.42 -5.01 26.51
C GLU A 381 18.77 -5.81 25.35
N ASP A 382 17.82 -6.66 25.71
CA ASP A 382 17.06 -7.55 24.87
C ASP A 382 15.72 -6.94 24.38
N LEU A 383 15.16 -5.94 25.08
CA LEU A 383 13.91 -5.24 24.70
C LEU A 383 14.21 -3.79 24.31
N VAL A 384 14.30 -3.53 23.01
CA VAL A 384 14.80 -2.28 22.45
C VAL A 384 13.69 -1.28 22.14
N ILE A 385 12.51 -1.73 21.72
CA ILE A 385 11.38 -0.87 21.33
C ILE A 385 10.38 -0.71 22.49
N GLU A 386 10.08 -1.77 23.22
CA GLU A 386 9.20 -1.74 24.41
C GLU A 386 9.75 -0.86 25.54
N ALA A 387 11.05 -0.53 25.48
CA ALA A 387 11.68 0.46 26.31
C ALA A 387 11.08 1.87 26.21
N PHE A 388 10.36 2.18 25.13
CA PHE A 388 9.81 3.52 24.86
C PHE A 388 8.40 3.66 25.44
N THR A 389 8.33 4.03 26.72
CA THR A 389 7.06 4.15 27.47
C THR A 389 6.50 5.57 27.54
N GLN A 390 7.28 6.59 27.16
CA GLN A 390 6.85 7.99 27.20
C GLN A 390 6.31 8.45 25.85
N ARG A 391 5.08 8.99 25.84
CA ARG A 391 4.40 9.53 24.65
C ARG A 391 4.15 11.03 24.73
N SER A 392 4.01 11.67 23.57
CA SER A 392 3.74 13.10 23.47
C SER A 392 2.28 13.42 23.77
N ALA A 393 2.01 14.20 24.82
CA ALA A 393 0.66 14.70 25.07
C ALA A 393 0.11 15.57 23.92
N ASN A 394 0.98 16.21 23.12
CA ASN A 394 0.57 17.04 21.99
C ASN A 394 0.25 16.24 20.73
N LEU A 395 0.83 15.04 20.57
CA LEU A 395 0.64 14.19 19.38
C LEU A 395 -0.20 12.94 19.68
N SER A 396 -0.36 12.58 20.95
CA SER A 396 -0.96 11.35 21.43
C SER A 396 -1.62 11.60 22.79
N GLN A 397 -2.80 12.24 22.78
CA GLN A 397 -3.52 12.60 24.01
C GLN A 397 -3.99 11.35 24.79
N PRO A 398 -4.38 11.48 26.07
CA PRO A 398 -5.05 10.40 26.79
C PRO A 398 -6.38 9.99 26.13
N GLY A 399 -6.70 8.69 26.09
CA GLY A 399 -7.85 8.15 25.33
C GLY A 399 -7.53 7.78 23.87
N PHE A 400 -6.24 7.89 23.50
CA PHE A 400 -5.63 7.17 22.37
C PHE A 400 -5.16 5.79 22.83
#